data_AF-A0A832WFK9-F1
#
_entry.id   AF-A0A832WFK9-F1
#
_cell.length_a   1.000
_cell.length_b   1.000
_cell.length_c   1.000
_cell.angle_alpha   90.00
_cell.angle_beta   90.00
_cell.angle_gamma   90.00
#
_symmetry.space_group_name_H-M   'P 1'
#
loop_
_entity.id
_entity.type
_entity.pdbx_description
1 polymer ?
#
loop_
_entity_poly.entity_id
_entity_poly.type
_entity_poly.pdbx_seq_one_letter_code
_entity_poly.pdbx_strand_id
1 'polypeptide(L)'
;MEIEVAASAVGKKKFYIDVTNWEKVERHYRPFLVNAGWPQGLTNSVRDIKSYMEEIAQIYKEAVEAAGRASRDFVKNVARVWPLRFILPTRLEIGAEALREARGYWEIKTHIENVLGKKFHAWGEVYTGRVAVEIKNGVVYIGGTPSLGHTYLQLIGVFTL
;
A
#
# COMPACT_ATOMS: atom_id res chain seq x y z
N MET A 1 2.40 4.42 -19.66
CA MET A 1 3.18 3.28 -19.12
C MET A 1 2.22 2.13 -18.83
N GLU A 2 2.69 0.88 -18.81
CA GLU A 2 1.90 -0.27 -18.34
C GLU A 2 2.66 -1.04 -17.28
N ILE A 3 1.92 -1.61 -16.32
CA ILE A 3 2.44 -2.54 -15.32
C ILE A 3 1.64 -3.83 -15.33
N GLU A 4 2.27 -4.95 -15.03
CA GLU A 4 1.59 -6.17 -14.64
C GLU A 4 1.09 -6.06 -13.20
N VAL A 5 -0.17 -6.48 -12.99
CA VAL A 5 -0.79 -6.58 -11.67
C VAL A 5 -1.38 -7.97 -11.44
N ALA A 6 -1.45 -8.37 -10.17
CA ALA A 6 -2.22 -9.53 -9.72
C ALA A 6 -3.32 -9.07 -8.75
N ALA A 7 -4.57 -9.44 -9.02
CA ALA A 7 -5.74 -9.03 -8.26
C ALA A 7 -6.46 -10.23 -7.65
N SER A 8 -7.01 -10.04 -6.46
CA SER A 8 -7.82 -11.03 -5.77
C SER A 8 -8.77 -10.35 -4.77
N ALA A 9 -9.48 -11.14 -3.97
CA ALA A 9 -10.42 -10.64 -2.97
C ALA A 9 -10.22 -11.34 -1.64
N VAL A 10 -10.30 -10.57 -0.54
CA VAL A 10 -10.37 -11.09 0.83
C VAL A 10 -11.75 -10.75 1.39
N GLY A 11 -12.61 -11.75 1.51
CA GLY A 11 -14.03 -11.55 1.80
C GLY A 11 -14.67 -10.64 0.74
N LYS A 12 -15.24 -9.50 1.15
CA LYS A 12 -15.85 -8.52 0.22
C LYS A 12 -14.87 -7.48 -0.32
N LYS A 13 -13.63 -7.44 0.18
CA LYS A 13 -12.63 -6.44 -0.23
C LYS A 13 -11.87 -6.94 -1.45
N LYS A 14 -11.90 -6.17 -2.53
CA LYS A 14 -11.09 -6.40 -3.73
C LYS A 14 -9.77 -5.65 -3.60
N PHE A 15 -8.68 -6.29 -4.00
CA PHE A 15 -7.35 -5.69 -4.00
C PHE A 15 -6.54 -6.15 -5.20
N TYR A 16 -5.48 -5.40 -5.49
CA TYR A 16 -4.48 -5.77 -6.47
C TYR A 16 -3.07 -5.44 -5.97
N ILE A 17 -2.09 -6.13 -6.53
CA ILE A 17 -0.66 -6.02 -6.24
C ILE A 17 0.02 -5.61 -7.54
N ASP A 18 0.79 -4.52 -7.52
CA ASP A 18 1.78 -4.27 -8.56
C ASP A 18 2.94 -5.24 -8.42
N VAL A 19 3.00 -6.20 -9.34
CA VAL A 19 4.05 -7.23 -9.37
C VAL A 19 5.26 -6.80 -10.19
N THR A 20 5.11 -5.78 -11.03
CA THR A 20 6.19 -5.24 -11.88
C THR A 20 7.24 -4.52 -11.07
N ASN A 21 6.79 -3.82 -10.02
CA ASN A 21 7.65 -2.94 -9.23
C ASN A 21 7.99 -3.50 -7.85
N TRP A 22 7.56 -4.74 -7.54
CA TRP A 22 7.76 -5.38 -6.23
C TRP A 22 9.22 -5.37 -5.78
N GLU A 23 10.13 -5.81 -6.66
CA GLU A 23 11.57 -5.88 -6.37
C GLU A 23 12.29 -4.56 -6.63
N LYS A 24 11.61 -3.55 -7.18
CA LYS A 24 12.21 -2.24 -7.50
C LYS A 24 12.08 -1.24 -6.35
N VAL A 25 11.18 -1.51 -5.40
CA VAL A 25 11.01 -0.70 -4.20
C VAL A 25 11.60 -1.43 -2.99
N GLU A 26 12.18 -0.66 -2.08
CA GLU A 26 12.65 -1.19 -0.81
C GLU A 26 11.52 -1.88 -0.04
N ARG A 27 11.88 -2.89 0.76
CA ARG A 27 10.93 -3.78 1.43
C ARG A 27 9.83 -3.05 2.18
N HIS A 28 10.17 -2.00 2.93
CA HIS A 28 9.20 -1.26 3.73
C HIS A 28 8.19 -0.45 2.90
N TYR A 29 8.45 -0.22 1.61
CA TYR A 29 7.52 0.46 0.69
C TYR A 29 6.60 -0.49 -0.08
N ARG A 30 6.91 -1.79 -0.14
CA ARG A 30 6.09 -2.82 -0.81
C ARG A 30 4.62 -2.87 -0.36
N PRO A 31 4.26 -2.58 0.91
CA PRO A 31 2.85 -2.45 1.31
C PRO A 31 2.04 -1.48 0.44
N PHE A 32 2.66 -0.42 -0.08
CA PHE A 32 2.00 0.57 -0.92
C PHE A 32 1.82 0.13 -2.38
N LEU A 33 2.43 -1.00 -2.79
CA LEU A 33 2.12 -1.65 -4.07
C LEU A 33 0.83 -2.48 -4.01
N VAL A 34 0.35 -2.80 -2.81
CA VAL A 34 -0.95 -3.45 -2.59
C VAL A 34 -2.03 -2.40 -2.43
N ASN A 35 -3.05 -2.43 -3.29
CA ASN A 35 -4.05 -1.37 -3.39
C ASN A 35 -5.46 -1.94 -3.45
N ALA A 36 -6.44 -1.16 -2.97
CA ALA A 36 -7.84 -1.54 -3.05
C ALA A 36 -8.38 -1.34 -4.46
N GLY A 37 -9.30 -2.20 -4.87
CA GLY A 37 -10.03 -2.08 -6.14
C GLY A 37 -9.78 -3.24 -7.10
N TRP A 38 -10.16 -3.04 -8.37
CA TRP A 38 -10.12 -4.06 -9.41
C TRP A 38 -9.81 -3.41 -10.76
N PRO A 39 -8.52 -3.38 -11.17
CA PRO A 39 -8.11 -2.83 -12.46
C PRO A 39 -8.85 -3.44 -13.65
N GLN A 40 -9.08 -2.65 -14.70
CA GLN A 40 -9.62 -3.14 -15.96
C GLN A 40 -8.53 -3.92 -16.74
N GLY A 41 -8.95 -4.90 -17.55
CA GLY A 41 -8.03 -5.71 -18.36
C GLY A 41 -7.48 -6.96 -17.67
N LEU A 42 -8.05 -7.34 -16.52
CA LEU A 42 -7.68 -8.56 -15.80
C LEU A 42 -8.32 -9.81 -16.42
N THR A 43 -7.56 -10.90 -16.44
CA THR A 43 -8.00 -12.23 -16.86
C THR A 43 -7.67 -13.28 -15.80
N ASN A 44 -8.44 -14.36 -15.73
CA ASN A 44 -8.16 -15.48 -14.84
C ASN A 44 -6.75 -16.05 -15.06
N SER A 45 -6.06 -16.38 -13.98
CA SER A 45 -4.65 -16.81 -14.02
C SER A 45 -4.31 -17.76 -12.88
N VAL A 46 -3.39 -18.69 -13.13
CA VAL A 46 -2.88 -19.65 -12.13
C VAL A 46 -1.72 -19.05 -11.32
N ARG A 47 -1.54 -17.72 -11.34
CA ARG A 47 -0.44 -17.06 -10.62
C ARG A 47 -0.63 -17.20 -9.11
N ASP A 48 0.36 -17.79 -8.45
CA ASP A 48 0.42 -17.80 -6.98
C ASP A 48 0.91 -16.44 -6.46
N ILE A 49 0.12 -15.84 -5.55
CA ILE A 49 0.46 -14.58 -4.89
C ILE A 49 0.91 -14.78 -3.43
N LYS A 50 1.07 -16.04 -2.99
CA LYS A 50 1.35 -16.39 -1.60
C LYS A 50 2.59 -15.70 -1.03
N SER A 51 3.71 -15.70 -1.77
CA SER A 51 4.95 -15.06 -1.32
C SER A 51 4.77 -13.56 -1.05
N TYR A 52 4.08 -12.85 -1.94
CA TYR A 52 3.73 -11.43 -1.76
C TYR A 52 2.88 -11.24 -0.50
N MET A 53 1.86 -12.08 -0.30
CA MET A 53 0.96 -11.98 0.85
C MET A 53 1.64 -12.31 2.18
N GLU A 54 2.55 -13.28 2.21
CA GLU A 54 3.36 -13.64 3.39
C GLU A 54 4.33 -12.52 3.76
N GLU A 55 4.99 -11.91 2.78
CA GLU A 55 5.86 -10.76 3.01
C GLU A 55 5.07 -9.57 3.58
N ILE A 56 3.89 -9.28 3.03
CA ILE A 56 3.01 -8.23 3.53
C ILE A 56 2.53 -8.52 4.95
N ALA A 57 2.19 -9.76 5.26
CA ALA A 57 1.79 -10.16 6.61
C ALA A 57 2.94 -9.92 7.61
N GLN A 58 4.17 -10.25 7.22
CA GLN A 58 5.35 -10.06 8.06
C GLN A 58 5.65 -8.56 8.29
N ILE A 59 5.64 -7.74 7.23
CA ILE A 59 5.82 -6.28 7.34
C ILE A 59 4.70 -5.66 8.19
N TYR A 60 3.46 -6.10 8.00
CA TYR A 60 2.33 -5.64 8.80
C TYR A 60 2.49 -5.98 10.29
N LYS A 61 2.99 -7.17 10.62
CA LYS A 61 3.28 -7.56 11.99
C LYS A 61 4.33 -6.64 12.63
N GLU A 62 5.45 -6.40 11.93
CA GLU A 62 6.49 -5.46 12.36
C GLU A 62 5.89 -4.06 12.62
N ALA A 63 5.03 -3.61 11.71
CA ALA A 63 4.36 -2.32 11.82
C ALA A 63 3.40 -2.23 13.03
N VAL A 64 2.64 -3.29 13.32
CA VAL A 64 1.79 -3.37 14.51
C VAL A 64 2.61 -3.33 15.79
N GLU A 65 3.71 -4.08 15.85
CA GLU A 65 4.60 -4.11 17.02
C GLU A 65 5.31 -2.78 17.25
N ALA A 66 5.77 -2.11 16.20
CA ALA A 66 6.39 -0.79 16.28
C ALA A 66 5.37 0.27 16.71
N ALA A 67 4.17 0.28 16.11
CA ALA A 67 3.10 1.21 16.49
C ALA A 67 2.60 0.99 17.93
N GLY A 68 2.61 -0.26 18.42
CA GLY A 68 2.26 -0.59 19.81
C GLY A 68 3.30 -0.14 20.84
N ARG A 69 4.57 -0.01 20.43
CA ARG A 69 5.67 0.51 21.27
C ARG A 69 5.74 2.04 21.28
N ALA A 70 5.11 2.71 20.33
CA ALA A 70 5.11 4.17 20.25
C ALA A 70 4.27 4.81 21.38
N SER A 71 4.64 6.02 21.81
CA SER A 71 3.94 6.72 22.89
C SER A 71 2.47 7.00 22.53
N ARG A 72 1.59 6.99 23.54
CA ARG A 72 0.14 7.29 23.34
C ARG A 72 -0.10 8.63 22.65
N ASP A 73 0.75 9.62 22.91
CA ASP A 73 0.61 10.96 22.32
C ASP A 73 1.03 10.99 20.85
N PHE A 74 2.02 10.19 20.46
CA PHE A 74 2.38 10.00 19.06
C PHE A 74 1.19 9.41 18.26
N VAL A 75 0.56 8.34 18.77
CA VAL A 75 -0.58 7.69 18.10
C VAL A 75 -1.75 8.67 17.92
N LYS A 76 -2.05 9.48 18.94
CA LYS A 76 -3.10 10.51 18.86
C LYS A 76 -2.81 11.57 17.79
N ASN A 77 -1.57 12.04 17.71
CA ASN A 77 -1.19 13.06 16.75
C ASN A 77 -1.21 12.55 15.31
N VAL A 78 -0.66 11.35 15.05
CA VAL A 78 -0.64 10.79 13.68
C VAL A 78 -2.04 10.38 13.21
N ALA A 79 -2.88 9.81 14.09
CA ALA A 79 -4.25 9.44 13.74
C ALA A 79 -5.10 10.63 13.26
N ARG A 80 -4.86 11.84 13.81
CA ARG A 80 -5.55 13.08 13.37
C ARG A 80 -5.12 13.55 11.97
N VAL A 81 -3.88 13.24 11.57
CA VAL A 81 -3.27 13.80 10.34
C VAL A 81 -3.44 12.86 9.15
N TRP A 82 -3.59 11.56 9.37
CA TRP A 82 -3.68 10.56 8.28
C TRP A 82 -4.76 10.75 7.23
N PRO A 83 -5.97 11.26 7.56
CA PRO A 83 -6.95 11.59 6.53
C PRO A 83 -6.46 12.67 5.56
N LEU A 84 -5.53 13.53 6.00
CA LEU A 84 -4.99 14.66 5.25
C LEU A 84 -3.70 14.33 4.47
N ARG A 85 -3.23 13.08 4.51
CA ARG A 85 -1.94 12.67 3.89
C ARG A 85 -1.85 12.91 2.37
N PHE A 86 -2.99 13.06 1.71
CA PHE A 86 -3.08 13.36 0.27
C PHE A 86 -3.19 14.87 -0.03
N ILE A 87 -3.31 15.72 1.00
CA ILE A 87 -3.53 17.17 0.89
C ILE A 87 -2.34 17.95 1.47
N LEU A 88 -1.65 17.38 2.46
CA LEU A 88 -0.53 18.02 3.15
C LEU A 88 0.79 17.29 2.81
N PRO A 89 1.54 17.75 1.79
CA PRO A 89 2.94 17.36 1.61
C PRO A 89 3.86 17.94 2.70
N THR A 90 3.29 18.66 3.69
CA THR A 90 4.04 19.28 4.76
C THR A 90 4.69 18.24 5.65
N ARG A 91 6.00 18.13 5.48
CA ARG A 91 7.00 18.06 6.56
C ARG A 91 6.46 18.74 7.82
N LEU A 92 5.79 18.00 8.69
CA LEU A 92 5.77 18.32 10.10
C LEU A 92 7.17 17.99 10.60
N GLU A 93 7.96 19.01 10.91
CA GLU A 93 9.22 18.86 11.64
C GLU A 93 8.91 18.36 13.04
N ILE A 94 8.70 17.05 13.17
CA ILE A 94 8.65 16.41 14.47
C ILE A 94 10.01 15.74 14.64
N GLY A 95 10.91 16.48 15.30
CA GLY A 95 12.26 16.06 15.58
C GLY A 95 12.29 14.87 16.53
N ALA A 96 12.43 13.67 15.97
CA ALA A 96 13.13 12.53 16.54
C ALA A 96 13.08 11.39 15.51
N GLU A 97 14.22 10.76 15.23
CA GLU A 97 14.33 9.65 14.27
C GLU A 97 13.37 8.50 14.59
N ALA A 98 13.21 8.20 15.89
CA ALA A 98 12.23 7.24 16.40
C ALA A 98 10.77 7.58 16.04
N LEU A 99 10.45 8.86 15.84
CA LEU A 99 9.12 9.36 15.50
C LEU A 99 8.86 9.27 13.99
N ARG A 100 9.92 9.41 13.18
CA ARG A 100 9.90 9.16 11.73
C ARG A 100 9.69 7.67 11.44
N GLU A 101 10.39 6.81 12.18
CA GLU A 101 10.26 5.36 12.06
C GLU A 101 8.88 4.86 12.53
N ALA A 102 8.44 5.29 13.72
CA ALA A 102 7.10 4.98 14.23
C ALA A 102 5.98 5.48 13.29
N ARG A 103 6.23 6.60 12.59
CA ARG A 103 5.30 7.12 11.57
C ARG A 103 5.24 6.20 10.38
N GLY A 104 6.37 5.84 9.77
CA GLY A 104 6.39 4.94 8.62
C GLY A 104 5.66 3.63 8.91
N TYR A 105 5.91 3.02 10.07
CA TYR A 105 5.20 1.81 10.49
C TYR A 105 3.70 2.03 10.69
N TRP A 106 3.29 3.14 11.29
CA TRP A 106 1.88 3.45 11.44
C TRP A 106 1.17 3.67 10.10
N GLU A 107 1.83 4.31 9.13
CA GLU A 107 1.32 4.52 7.77
C GLU A 107 1.16 3.18 7.03
N ILE A 108 2.14 2.29 7.12
CA ILE A 108 2.09 0.92 6.59
C ILE A 108 0.90 0.16 7.18
N LYS A 109 0.81 0.11 8.52
CA LYS A 109 -0.26 -0.59 9.23
C LYS A 109 -1.62 -0.11 8.73
N THR A 110 -1.81 1.20 8.69
CA THR A 110 -3.12 1.78 8.38
C THR A 110 -3.47 1.62 6.90
N HIS A 111 -2.50 1.70 5.99
CA HIS A 111 -2.71 1.40 4.57
C HIS A 111 -3.17 -0.05 4.37
N ILE A 112 -2.47 -1.01 4.96
CA ILE A 112 -2.80 -2.44 4.85
C ILE A 112 -4.16 -2.78 5.48
N GLU A 113 -4.49 -2.24 6.64
CA GLU A 113 -5.83 -2.46 7.25
C GLU A 113 -6.95 -1.90 6.36
N ASN A 114 -6.73 -0.77 5.70
CA ASN A 114 -7.70 -0.23 4.76
C ASN A 114 -7.92 -1.16 3.57
N VAL A 115 -6.84 -1.68 2.97
CA VAL A 115 -6.90 -2.54 1.78
C VAL A 115 -7.36 -3.98 2.11
N LEU A 116 -6.75 -4.62 3.11
CA LEU A 116 -6.91 -6.05 3.41
C LEU A 116 -7.67 -6.34 4.72
N GLY A 117 -7.97 -5.31 5.52
CA GLY A 117 -8.68 -5.46 6.80
C GLY A 117 -7.81 -5.93 7.96
N LYS A 118 -7.23 -7.13 7.84
CA LYS A 118 -6.31 -7.83 8.78
C LYS A 118 -6.04 -9.29 8.37
N LYS A 119 -6.49 -9.69 7.18
CA LYS A 119 -6.55 -11.07 6.73
C LYS A 119 -5.58 -11.25 5.57
N PHE A 120 -4.63 -12.17 5.72
CA PHE A 120 -3.55 -12.36 4.75
C PHE A 120 -3.54 -13.73 4.09
N HIS A 121 -4.33 -14.71 4.55
CA HIS A 121 -4.27 -16.12 4.11
C HIS A 121 -5.57 -16.66 3.50
N ALA A 122 -6.57 -15.80 3.28
CA ALA A 122 -7.91 -16.20 2.82
C ALA A 122 -8.34 -15.36 1.62
N TRP A 123 -7.48 -15.30 0.60
CA TRP A 123 -7.81 -14.65 -0.66
C TRP A 123 -8.46 -15.65 -1.62
N GLY A 124 -9.30 -15.13 -2.53
CA GLY A 124 -10.02 -15.92 -3.53
C GLY A 124 -9.18 -16.22 -4.77
N GLU A 125 -9.88 -16.42 -5.89
CA GLU A 125 -9.25 -16.61 -7.19
C GLU A 125 -8.36 -15.40 -7.57
N VAL A 126 -7.29 -15.68 -8.31
CA VAL A 126 -6.30 -14.69 -8.75
C VAL A 126 -6.49 -14.36 -10.22
N TYR A 127 -6.49 -13.07 -10.51
CA TYR A 127 -6.61 -12.53 -11.84
C TYR A 127 -5.36 -11.71 -12.13
N THR A 128 -4.83 -11.77 -13.34
CA THR A 128 -3.65 -11.01 -13.73
C THR A 128 -3.89 -10.26 -15.03
N GLY A 129 -3.15 -9.18 -15.24
CA GLY A 129 -3.20 -8.43 -16.49
C GLY A 129 -2.11 -7.36 -16.54
N ARG A 130 -1.71 -6.99 -17.76
CA ARG A 130 -0.96 -5.76 -18.00
C ARG A 130 -1.97 -4.63 -18.13
N VAL A 131 -1.79 -3.59 -17.33
CA VAL A 131 -2.76 -2.51 -17.17
C VAL A 131 -2.07 -1.16 -17.32
N ALA A 132 -2.78 -0.22 -17.94
CA ALA A 132 -2.27 1.14 -18.13
C ALA A 132 -2.09 1.87 -16.79
N VAL A 133 -1.06 2.70 -16.72
CA VAL A 133 -0.82 3.65 -15.63
C VAL A 133 -1.02 5.06 -16.15
N GLU A 134 -1.88 5.80 -15.46
CA GLU A 134 -2.22 7.18 -15.80
C GLU A 134 -2.13 8.08 -14.55
N ILE A 135 -1.70 9.32 -14.73
CA ILE A 135 -1.72 10.34 -13.67
C ILE A 135 -2.74 11.40 -14.05
N LYS A 136 -3.73 11.63 -13.19
CA LYS A 136 -4.76 12.67 -13.37
C LYS A 136 -4.88 13.49 -12.11
N ASN A 137 -4.69 14.80 -12.23
CA ASN A 137 -4.75 15.74 -11.09
C ASN A 137 -3.89 15.31 -9.89
N GLY A 138 -2.70 14.77 -10.15
CA GLY A 138 -1.76 14.30 -9.12
C GLY A 138 -2.11 12.95 -8.48
N VAL A 139 -3.16 12.27 -8.95
CA VAL A 139 -3.54 10.92 -8.49
C VAL A 139 -3.14 9.89 -9.54
N VAL A 140 -2.54 8.80 -9.08
CA VAL A 140 -2.16 7.65 -9.93
C VAL A 140 -3.35 6.72 -10.11
N TYR A 141 -3.60 6.30 -11.34
CA TYR A 141 -4.61 5.33 -11.72
C TYR A 141 -3.95 4.12 -12.38
N ILE A 142 -4.37 2.92 -11.98
CA ILE A 142 -3.88 1.62 -12.47
C ILE A 142 -5.06 0.86 -13.09
N GLY A 143 -5.05 0.67 -14.41
CA GLY A 143 -6.18 0.09 -15.14
C GLY A 143 -7.50 0.82 -14.85
N GLY A 144 -7.46 2.15 -14.79
CA GLY A 144 -8.61 3.01 -14.46
C GLY A 144 -9.01 3.04 -12.98
N THR A 145 -8.35 2.28 -12.11
CA THR A 145 -8.62 2.27 -10.65
C THR A 145 -7.67 3.23 -9.92
N PRO A 146 -8.16 4.13 -9.05
CA PRO A 146 -7.28 5.03 -8.30
C PRO A 146 -6.40 4.25 -7.32
N SER A 147 -5.12 4.59 -7.28
CA SER A 147 -4.11 3.93 -6.46
C SER A 147 -3.50 4.88 -5.44
N LEU A 148 -4.01 4.80 -4.22
CA LEU A 148 -3.51 5.62 -3.11
C LEU A 148 -2.06 5.28 -2.75
N GLY A 149 -1.68 4.01 -2.84
CA GLY A 149 -0.32 3.58 -2.56
C GLY A 149 0.68 4.08 -3.60
N HIS A 150 0.39 3.97 -4.90
CA HIS A 150 1.27 4.52 -5.94
C HIS A 150 1.33 6.05 -5.88
N THR A 151 0.21 6.71 -5.60
CA THR A 151 0.18 8.16 -5.37
C THR A 151 1.10 8.55 -4.21
N TYR A 152 1.05 7.81 -3.10
CA TYR A 152 1.94 8.03 -1.98
C TYR A 152 3.42 7.84 -2.35
N LEU A 153 3.77 6.74 -3.02
CA LEU A 153 5.14 6.44 -3.44
C LEU A 153 5.70 7.52 -4.38
N GLN A 154 4.87 8.05 -5.28
CA GLN A 154 5.24 9.17 -6.15
C GLN A 154 5.51 10.45 -5.35
N LEU A 155 4.64 10.79 -4.39
CA LEU A 155 4.79 12.00 -3.57
C LEU A 155 6.06 12.00 -2.72
N ILE A 156 6.50 10.83 -2.24
CA ILE A 156 7.73 10.70 -1.44
C ILE A 156 8.99 10.46 -2.29
N GLY A 157 8.88 10.46 -3.62
CA GLY A 157 10.00 10.31 -4.54
C GLY A 157 10.62 8.91 -4.59
N VAL A 158 9.92 7.90 -4.08
CA VAL A 158 10.36 6.48 -4.09
C VAL A 158 10.09 5.84 -5.45
N PHE A 159 9.18 6.42 -6.23
CA PHE A 159 8.83 5.91 -7.55
C PHE A 159 8.60 7.03 -8.56
N THR A 160 9.12 6.84 -9.77
CA THR A 160 8.78 7.64 -10.96
C THR A 160 8.05 6.73 -11.94
N LEU A 161 6.79 7.09 -12.22
CA LEU A 161 5.88 6.39 -13.15
C LEU A 161 6.01 6.96 -14.57
#